data_AF-A0A0G0E8J1-F1
#
_entry.id   AF-A0A0G0E8J1-F1
#
_cell.length_a   1.000
_cell.length_b   1.000
_cell.length_c   1.000
_cell.angle_alpha   90.00
_cell.angle_beta   90.00
_cell.angle_gamma   90.00
#
_symmetry.space_group_name_H-M   'P 1'
#
loop_
_entity.id
_entity.type
_entity.pdbx_description
1 polymer ?
#
loop_
_entity_poly.entity_id
_entity_poly.type
_entity_poly.pdbx_seq_one_letter_code
_entity_poly.pdbx_strand_id
1 'polypeptide(L)'
;MTALLRERHFTFRGLISSKTYFDINKLFRLQRRSENHGPTLQFLKNSIDGGPSENSDKLTSFVEFAMSSTVKGIFKYATDFYRGVKDSSTHDPYFKHSFYTAFLARELTKDTAFPDEVRIITATSLLHDALIIRRQKKPNFSLRQMYGDLEKMNLNENERRKILLIIDLNTPEGTKNKPSRLDWLKGEFDMFNLLTNDLTVSWIQKRFEILFPIDGQLSDSEALEIKKIVQGIKIANEIARLRETTYDISEGRIDLNKQIGIDFSWRITDFRAKMERIELMRVNSPVFIKAREDLIFLEDFQQHTVPQA
;
A
#
# COMPACT_ATOMS: atom_id res chain seq x y z
N MET A 1 25.19 18.92 -17.90
CA MET A 1 24.66 18.58 -16.56
C MET A 1 23.78 17.34 -16.55
N THR A 2 23.02 17.04 -17.62
CA THR A 2 22.17 15.84 -17.78
C THR A 2 22.92 14.50 -18.00
N ALA A 3 24.22 14.53 -18.35
CA ALA A 3 25.03 13.33 -18.57
C ALA A 3 25.67 12.78 -17.27
N LEU A 4 26.08 13.67 -16.35
CA LEU A 4 26.75 13.30 -15.10
C LEU A 4 25.84 12.59 -14.09
N LEU A 5 24.52 12.80 -14.16
CA LEU A 5 23.54 12.04 -13.38
C LEU A 5 23.28 10.65 -13.99
N ARG A 6 23.40 10.49 -15.32
CA ARG A 6 23.18 9.18 -15.98
C ARG A 6 24.30 8.19 -15.71
N GLU A 7 25.55 8.64 -15.55
CA GLU A 7 26.69 7.76 -15.34
C GLU A 7 26.81 7.22 -13.90
N ARG A 8 26.23 7.88 -12.90
CA ARG A 8 26.17 7.34 -11.52
C ARG A 8 25.01 6.37 -11.27
N HIS A 9 24.10 6.20 -12.24
CA HIS A 9 22.88 5.40 -12.08
C HIS A 9 22.98 3.91 -12.47
N PHE A 10 24.16 3.41 -12.86
CA PHE A 10 24.30 2.07 -13.44
C PHE A 10 25.08 1.04 -12.61
N THR A 11 24.94 1.04 -11.28
CA THR A 11 25.26 -0.16 -10.46
C THR A 11 24.32 -0.27 -9.26
N PHE A 12 23.00 -0.30 -9.49
CA PHE A 12 22.03 -0.76 -8.48
C PHE A 12 21.63 -2.22 -8.78
N ARG A 13 22.58 -3.14 -8.56
CA ARG A 13 22.33 -4.60 -8.58
C ARG A 13 22.44 -5.13 -7.16
N GLY A 14 21.30 -5.38 -6.52
CA GLY A 14 21.22 -6.02 -5.21
C GLY A 14 19.77 -6.19 -4.75
N LEU A 15 19.37 -7.45 -4.60
CA LEU A 15 18.26 -8.08 -3.86
C LEU A 15 17.07 -7.21 -3.36
N ILE A 16 15.85 -7.62 -3.75
CA ILE A 16 14.58 -6.87 -3.76
C ILE A 16 14.73 -5.51 -4.45
N SER A 17 15.29 -5.55 -5.66
CA SER A 17 15.69 -4.35 -6.38
C SER A 17 14.48 -3.57 -6.89
N SER A 18 14.70 -2.26 -7.07
CA SER A 18 13.91 -1.37 -7.94
C SER A 18 13.20 -2.12 -9.08
N LYS A 19 13.87 -3.07 -9.73
CA LYS A 19 13.32 -3.99 -10.73
C LYS A 19 11.90 -4.53 -10.44
N THR A 20 11.54 -4.97 -9.22
CA THR A 20 10.18 -5.53 -8.97
C THR A 20 9.07 -4.50 -9.14
N TYR A 21 9.24 -3.30 -8.56
CA TYR A 21 8.26 -2.22 -8.75
C TYR A 21 8.30 -1.69 -10.20
N PHE A 22 9.49 -1.63 -10.81
CA PHE A 22 9.66 -1.27 -12.22
C PHE A 22 8.98 -2.29 -13.15
N ASP A 23 9.04 -3.59 -12.83
CA ASP A 23 8.39 -4.67 -13.56
C ASP A 23 6.88 -4.58 -13.41
N ILE A 24 6.34 -4.42 -12.18
CA ILE A 24 4.92 -4.11 -11.95
C ILE A 24 4.51 -2.91 -12.81
N ASN A 25 5.28 -1.81 -12.80
CA ASN A 25 5.00 -0.64 -13.63
C ASN A 25 4.97 -0.94 -15.13
N LYS A 26 5.98 -1.66 -15.63
CA LYS A 26 6.08 -2.05 -17.04
C LYS A 26 4.86 -2.87 -17.45
N LEU A 27 4.42 -3.79 -16.58
CA LEU A 27 3.22 -4.59 -16.79
C LEU A 27 1.96 -3.71 -16.92
N PHE A 28 1.73 -2.80 -15.99
CA PHE A 28 0.59 -1.88 -16.05
C PHE A 28 0.67 -0.88 -17.22
N ARG A 29 1.87 -0.49 -17.66
CA ARG A 29 2.09 0.35 -18.86
C ARG A 29 1.75 -0.40 -20.16
N LEU A 30 2.22 -1.64 -20.30
CA LEU A 30 1.94 -2.46 -21.49
C LEU A 30 0.44 -2.74 -21.61
N GLN A 31 -0.25 -2.91 -20.48
CA GLN A 31 -1.68 -3.08 -20.45
C GLN A 31 -2.48 -1.82 -20.86
N ARG A 32 -2.03 -0.62 -20.47
CA ARG A 32 -2.67 0.64 -20.93
C ARG A 32 -2.65 0.79 -22.46
N ARG A 33 -1.70 0.16 -23.15
CA ARG A 33 -1.58 0.18 -24.61
C ARG A 33 -2.48 -0.84 -25.31
N SER A 34 -2.97 -1.86 -24.60
CA SER A 34 -3.98 -2.79 -25.12
C SER A 34 -5.37 -2.26 -24.75
N GLU A 35 -5.96 -1.42 -25.59
CA GLU A 35 -7.10 -0.54 -25.30
C GLU A 35 -8.43 -1.19 -24.83
N ASN A 36 -8.50 -2.50 -24.58
CA ASN A 36 -9.78 -3.18 -24.32
C ASN A 36 -9.91 -3.96 -23.01
N HIS A 37 -8.87 -4.12 -22.20
CA HIS A 37 -8.94 -4.94 -20.99
C HIS A 37 -8.31 -4.21 -19.79
N GLY A 38 -9.15 -3.82 -18.81
CA GLY A 38 -8.68 -3.34 -17.50
C GLY A 38 -7.78 -4.38 -16.81
N PRO A 39 -7.04 -4.03 -15.73
CA PRO A 39 -6.01 -4.87 -15.13
C PRO A 39 -6.38 -6.35 -15.07
N THR A 40 -5.71 -7.24 -15.82
CA THR A 40 -5.97 -8.69 -15.70
C THR A 40 -4.72 -9.36 -15.21
N LEU A 41 -4.86 -10.16 -14.15
CA LEU A 41 -3.77 -10.98 -13.62
C LEU A 41 -3.16 -11.90 -14.69
N GLN A 42 -3.97 -12.30 -15.69
CA GLN A 42 -3.54 -13.08 -16.84
C GLN A 42 -2.51 -12.34 -17.71
N PHE A 43 -2.69 -11.03 -17.91
CA PHE A 43 -1.72 -10.19 -18.62
C PHE A 43 -0.41 -10.06 -17.83
N LEU A 44 -0.50 -9.94 -16.49
CA LEU A 44 0.67 -9.90 -15.61
C LEU A 44 1.48 -11.19 -15.74
N LYS A 45 0.84 -12.36 -15.70
CA LYS A 45 1.49 -13.67 -15.84
C LYS A 45 2.25 -13.80 -17.17
N ASN A 46 1.59 -13.49 -18.30
CA ASN A 46 2.17 -13.67 -19.64
C ASN A 46 3.37 -12.75 -19.94
N SER A 47 3.57 -11.71 -19.14
CA SER A 47 4.57 -10.67 -19.39
C SER A 47 5.82 -10.82 -18.50
N ILE A 48 5.83 -11.79 -17.57
CA ILE A 48 6.96 -12.06 -16.65
C ILE A 48 7.91 -13.15 -17.18
N ASP A 49 7.56 -13.86 -18.26
CA ASP A 49 8.35 -14.97 -18.86
C ASP A 49 9.66 -14.53 -19.58
N GLY A 50 10.31 -13.45 -19.13
CA GLY A 50 11.45 -12.79 -19.78
C GLY A 50 12.84 -12.97 -19.15
N GLY A 51 13.04 -13.95 -18.25
CA GLY A 51 14.37 -14.41 -17.80
C GLY A 51 14.64 -14.33 -16.29
N PRO A 52 15.48 -15.24 -15.74
CA PRO A 52 15.58 -15.49 -14.31
C PRO A 52 16.38 -14.40 -13.59
N SER A 53 15.75 -13.83 -12.57
CA SER A 53 16.43 -13.12 -11.47
C SER A 53 15.61 -13.39 -10.22
N GLU A 54 16.23 -13.54 -9.05
CA GLU A 54 15.56 -13.88 -7.78
C GLU A 54 14.35 -12.97 -7.44
N ASN A 55 14.36 -11.72 -7.93
CA ASN A 55 13.26 -10.76 -7.78
C ASN A 55 12.11 -10.96 -8.78
N SER A 56 12.42 -11.54 -9.96
CA SER A 56 11.42 -12.07 -10.89
C SER A 56 10.67 -13.22 -10.23
N ASP A 57 11.37 -14.11 -9.53
CA ASP A 57 10.75 -15.31 -8.93
C ASP A 57 9.76 -14.95 -7.82
N LYS A 58 10.08 -13.93 -6.99
CA LYS A 58 9.14 -13.43 -5.97
C LYS A 58 7.89 -12.78 -6.56
N LEU A 59 8.06 -11.97 -7.61
CA LEU A 59 6.93 -11.34 -8.30
C LEU A 59 6.09 -12.39 -9.04
N THR A 60 6.72 -13.31 -9.76
CA THR A 60 6.05 -14.45 -10.42
C THR A 60 5.23 -15.23 -9.40
N SER A 61 5.85 -15.64 -8.28
CA SER A 61 5.18 -16.37 -7.22
C SER A 61 3.98 -15.60 -6.64
N PHE A 62 4.08 -14.27 -6.49
CA PHE A 62 2.97 -13.46 -6.03
C PHE A 62 1.84 -13.34 -7.08
N VAL A 63 2.17 -13.23 -8.37
CA VAL A 63 1.16 -13.23 -9.44
C VAL A 63 0.48 -14.59 -9.54
N GLU A 64 1.22 -15.69 -9.42
CA GLU A 64 0.66 -17.04 -9.36
C GLU A 64 -0.27 -17.20 -8.16
N PHE A 65 0.15 -16.71 -6.99
CA PHE A 65 -0.68 -16.64 -5.80
C PHE A 65 -1.95 -15.82 -6.04
N ALA A 66 -1.86 -14.63 -6.64
CA ALA A 66 -3.01 -13.79 -6.98
C ALA A 66 -4.01 -14.49 -7.93
N MET A 67 -3.52 -15.41 -8.77
CA MET A 67 -4.32 -16.23 -9.68
C MET A 67 -4.86 -17.51 -9.05
N SER A 68 -4.38 -17.91 -7.88
CA SER A 68 -4.81 -19.12 -7.17
C SER A 68 -6.28 -19.04 -6.76
N SER A 69 -6.96 -20.19 -6.68
CA SER A 69 -8.36 -20.27 -6.23
C SER A 69 -8.57 -19.67 -4.83
N THR A 70 -7.54 -19.67 -3.99
CA THR A 70 -7.54 -19.14 -2.61
C THR A 70 -7.87 -17.65 -2.54
N VAL A 71 -7.33 -16.84 -3.46
CA VAL A 71 -7.45 -15.36 -3.42
C VAL A 71 -7.94 -14.72 -4.72
N LYS A 72 -8.14 -15.49 -5.80
CA LYS A 72 -8.59 -14.96 -7.10
C LYS A 72 -9.87 -14.12 -7.01
N GLY A 73 -10.82 -14.51 -6.16
CA GLY A 73 -12.06 -13.73 -5.92
C GLY A 73 -11.79 -12.34 -5.34
N ILE A 74 -10.84 -12.25 -4.41
CA ILE A 74 -10.42 -11.00 -3.75
C ILE A 74 -9.76 -10.07 -4.78
N PHE A 75 -8.79 -10.56 -5.55
CA PHE A 75 -8.10 -9.76 -6.56
C PHE A 75 -9.05 -9.30 -7.68
N LYS A 76 -9.97 -10.17 -8.12
CA LYS A 76 -10.99 -9.81 -9.12
C LYS A 76 -11.86 -8.67 -8.61
N TYR A 77 -12.38 -8.78 -7.39
CA TYR A 77 -13.18 -7.72 -6.80
C TYR A 77 -12.37 -6.42 -6.69
N ALA A 78 -11.15 -6.45 -6.17
CA ALA A 78 -10.34 -5.25 -5.99
C ALA A 78 -10.04 -4.56 -7.34
N THR A 79 -9.72 -5.34 -8.37
CA THR A 79 -9.54 -4.84 -9.74
C THR A 79 -10.77 -4.10 -10.23
N ASP A 80 -11.95 -4.69 -10.04
CA ASP A 80 -13.23 -4.10 -10.47
C ASP A 80 -13.59 -2.87 -9.63
N PHE A 81 -13.30 -2.90 -8.34
CA PHE A 81 -13.54 -1.78 -7.41
C PHE A 81 -12.76 -0.53 -7.81
N TYR A 82 -11.46 -0.68 -8.11
CA TYR A 82 -10.58 0.42 -8.49
C TYR A 82 -10.61 0.77 -9.98
N ARG A 83 -11.51 0.16 -10.75
CA ARG A 83 -11.64 0.44 -12.18
C ARG A 83 -11.95 1.92 -12.40
N GLY A 84 -11.10 2.59 -13.18
CA GLY A 84 -11.20 4.03 -13.45
C GLY A 84 -10.83 4.94 -12.28
N VAL A 85 -10.33 4.41 -11.16
CA VAL A 85 -9.76 5.19 -10.06
C VAL A 85 -8.28 5.43 -10.34
N LYS A 86 -7.83 6.68 -10.20
CA LYS A 86 -6.42 7.07 -10.35
C LYS A 86 -5.88 7.55 -9.02
N ASP A 87 -4.60 7.26 -8.79
CA ASP A 87 -3.85 7.84 -7.69
C ASP A 87 -3.64 9.35 -7.92
N SER A 88 -3.83 10.16 -6.89
CA SER A 88 -3.77 11.63 -7.00
C SER A 88 -2.35 12.16 -7.19
N SER A 89 -1.34 11.39 -6.75
CA SER A 89 0.06 11.82 -6.82
C SER A 89 0.67 11.42 -8.17
N THR A 90 0.45 10.18 -8.58
CA THR A 90 1.14 9.56 -9.72
C THR A 90 0.27 9.51 -10.99
N HIS A 91 -1.04 9.72 -10.87
CA HIS A 91 -2.04 9.56 -11.94
C HIS A 91 -2.11 8.14 -12.54
N ASP A 92 -1.44 7.17 -11.91
CA ASP A 92 -1.51 5.76 -12.27
C ASP A 92 -2.80 5.10 -11.77
N PRO A 93 -3.22 3.94 -12.32
CA PRO A 93 -4.43 3.27 -11.86
C PRO A 93 -4.24 2.89 -10.39
N TYR A 94 -5.18 3.26 -9.52
CA TYR A 94 -5.01 3.09 -8.07
C TYR A 94 -4.81 1.61 -7.67
N PHE A 95 -5.38 0.66 -8.43
CA PHE A 95 -5.14 -0.77 -8.22
C PHE A 95 -3.65 -1.15 -8.23
N LYS A 96 -2.80 -0.44 -8.98
CA LYS A 96 -1.34 -0.67 -8.99
C LYS A 96 -0.75 -0.45 -7.60
N HIS A 97 -1.16 0.63 -6.93
CA HIS A 97 -0.75 0.94 -5.56
C HIS A 97 -1.23 -0.15 -4.61
N SER A 98 -2.54 -0.45 -4.59
CA SER A 98 -3.10 -1.52 -3.76
C SER A 98 -2.44 -2.89 -3.98
N PHE A 99 -2.14 -3.23 -5.23
CA PHE A 99 -1.48 -4.50 -5.59
C PHE A 99 -0.06 -4.55 -5.01
N TYR A 100 0.70 -3.47 -5.13
CA TYR A 100 2.05 -3.41 -4.59
C TYR A 100 2.06 -3.39 -3.05
N THR A 101 1.12 -2.68 -2.43
CA THR A 101 0.89 -2.73 -0.97
C THR A 101 0.59 -4.15 -0.51
N ALA A 102 -0.24 -4.91 -1.23
CA ALA A 102 -0.53 -6.32 -0.90
C ALA A 102 0.69 -7.23 -1.06
N PHE A 103 1.52 -7.02 -2.08
CA PHE A 103 2.80 -7.71 -2.23
C PHE A 103 3.72 -7.45 -1.03
N LEU A 104 3.90 -6.18 -0.65
CA LEU A 104 4.76 -5.79 0.46
C LEU A 104 4.23 -6.29 1.82
N ALA A 105 2.93 -6.18 2.06
CA ALA A 105 2.30 -6.66 3.28
C ALA A 105 2.53 -8.17 3.45
N ARG A 106 2.40 -8.96 2.37
CA ARG A 106 2.73 -10.39 2.39
C ARG A 106 4.20 -10.63 2.71
N GLU A 107 5.12 -9.89 2.09
CA GLU A 107 6.55 -10.04 2.39
C GLU A 107 6.91 -9.66 3.84
N LEU A 108 6.22 -8.68 4.43
CA LEU A 108 6.42 -8.27 5.82
C LEU A 108 5.77 -9.23 6.83
N THR A 109 4.76 -9.99 6.42
CA THR A 109 3.97 -10.86 7.31
C THR A 109 4.23 -12.35 7.11
N LYS A 110 4.99 -12.75 6.07
CA LYS A 110 5.22 -14.17 5.73
C LYS A 110 5.88 -14.99 6.85
N ASP A 111 6.71 -14.36 7.67
CA ASP A 111 7.44 -15.01 8.78
C ASP A 111 6.71 -14.84 10.12
N THR A 112 5.46 -14.34 10.10
CA THR A 112 4.65 -14.19 11.32
C THR A 112 3.92 -15.49 11.67
N ALA A 113 3.49 -15.61 12.93
CA ALA A 113 2.78 -16.79 13.45
C ALA A 113 1.36 -17.00 12.87
N PHE A 114 0.97 -16.28 11.82
CA PHE A 114 -0.40 -16.29 11.27
C PHE A 114 -0.43 -16.65 9.77
N PRO A 115 0.20 -17.76 9.34
CA PRO A 115 0.21 -18.14 7.93
C PRO A 115 -1.19 -18.40 7.35
N ASP A 116 -2.14 -18.80 8.19
CA ASP A 116 -3.52 -19.10 7.80
C ASP A 116 -4.33 -17.83 7.46
N GLU A 117 -3.86 -16.65 7.86
CA GLU A 117 -4.56 -15.37 7.70
C GLU A 117 -4.23 -14.67 6.37
N VAL A 118 -3.60 -15.39 5.44
CA VAL A 118 -3.16 -14.86 4.14
C VAL A 118 -4.28 -14.19 3.35
N ARG A 119 -5.52 -14.71 3.43
CA ARG A 119 -6.68 -14.15 2.73
C ARG A 119 -7.11 -12.82 3.33
N ILE A 120 -7.08 -12.70 4.66
CA ILE A 120 -7.39 -11.46 5.38
C ILE A 120 -6.34 -10.40 5.06
N ILE A 121 -5.06 -10.72 5.18
CA ILE A 121 -3.94 -9.82 4.87
C ILE A 121 -4.04 -9.34 3.42
N THR A 122 -4.32 -10.25 2.48
CA THR A 122 -4.46 -9.90 1.06
C THR A 122 -5.66 -8.98 0.82
N ALA A 123 -6.85 -9.31 1.35
CA ALA A 123 -8.05 -8.52 1.15
C ALA A 123 -7.94 -7.12 1.76
N THR A 124 -7.45 -7.03 2.99
CA THR A 124 -7.27 -5.76 3.69
C THR A 124 -6.21 -4.88 3.04
N SER A 125 -5.08 -5.45 2.62
CA SER A 125 -4.05 -4.69 1.89
C SER A 125 -4.55 -4.16 0.56
N LEU A 126 -5.36 -4.94 -0.17
CA LEU A 126 -5.96 -4.49 -1.42
C LEU A 126 -7.00 -3.39 -1.20
N LEU A 127 -7.74 -3.42 -0.08
CA LEU A 127 -8.92 -2.58 0.18
C LEU A 127 -8.71 -1.52 1.27
N HIS A 128 -7.48 -1.29 1.72
CA HIS A 128 -7.18 -0.43 2.87
C HIS A 128 -7.77 0.99 2.73
N ASP A 129 -7.74 1.56 1.52
CA ASP A 129 -8.32 2.88 1.22
C ASP A 129 -9.75 2.82 0.62
N ALA A 130 -10.37 1.63 0.56
CA ALA A 130 -11.63 1.44 -0.14
C ALA A 130 -12.77 2.30 0.43
N LEU A 131 -12.89 2.42 1.76
CA LEU A 131 -13.91 3.27 2.37
C LEU A 131 -13.72 4.75 2.02
N ILE A 132 -12.49 5.26 2.10
CA ILE A 132 -12.15 6.64 1.76
C ILE A 132 -12.55 6.92 0.30
N ILE A 133 -12.08 6.08 -0.62
CA ILE A 133 -12.32 6.22 -2.06
C ILE A 133 -13.81 6.11 -2.40
N ARG A 134 -14.54 5.22 -1.73
CA ARG A 134 -15.99 5.08 -1.94
C ARG A 134 -16.75 6.29 -1.43
N ARG A 135 -16.39 6.82 -0.26
CA ARG A 135 -17.02 7.99 0.36
C ARG A 135 -16.78 9.27 -0.44
N GLN A 136 -15.66 9.40 -1.15
CA GLN A 136 -15.45 10.51 -2.10
C GLN A 136 -16.50 10.56 -3.22
N LYS A 137 -17.01 9.40 -3.67
CA LYS A 137 -18.04 9.30 -4.72
C LYS A 137 -19.47 9.16 -4.17
N LYS A 138 -19.60 8.54 -3.00
CA LYS A 138 -20.86 8.27 -2.30
C LYS A 138 -20.69 8.61 -0.81
N PRO A 139 -20.86 9.88 -0.41
CA PRO A 139 -20.56 10.34 0.97
C PRO A 139 -21.24 9.54 2.07
N ASN A 140 -22.43 8.99 1.80
CA ASN A 140 -23.20 8.18 2.76
C ASN A 140 -22.85 6.67 2.72
N PHE A 141 -21.74 6.27 2.09
CA PHE A 141 -21.34 4.87 2.03
C PHE A 141 -20.97 4.33 3.42
N SER A 142 -21.71 3.32 3.87
CA SER A 142 -21.62 2.79 5.23
C SER A 142 -20.74 1.53 5.32
N LEU A 143 -20.28 1.23 6.53
CA LEU A 143 -19.55 -0.01 6.83
C LEU A 143 -20.38 -1.26 6.52
N ARG A 144 -21.70 -1.21 6.75
CA ARG A 144 -22.62 -2.30 6.40
C ARG A 144 -22.64 -2.56 4.90
N GLN A 145 -22.59 -1.51 4.07
CA GLN A 145 -22.49 -1.67 2.62
C GLN A 145 -21.14 -2.26 2.22
N MET A 146 -20.05 -1.86 2.88
CA MET A 146 -18.74 -2.48 2.68
C MET A 146 -18.75 -3.97 3.04
N TYR A 147 -19.39 -4.35 4.16
CA TYR A 147 -19.53 -5.75 4.57
C TYR A 147 -20.27 -6.59 3.52
N GLY A 148 -21.36 -6.05 2.96
CA GLY A 148 -22.09 -6.67 1.84
C GLY A 148 -21.24 -6.83 0.56
N ASP A 149 -20.30 -5.91 0.33
CA ASP A 149 -19.33 -5.99 -0.77
C ASP A 149 -18.29 -7.10 -0.52
N LEU A 150 -17.88 -7.36 0.73
CA LEU A 150 -16.95 -8.45 1.09
C LEU A 150 -17.53 -9.85 0.82
N GLU A 151 -18.85 -10.02 0.84
CA GLU A 151 -19.50 -11.31 0.52
C GLU A 151 -19.18 -11.79 -0.90
N LYS A 152 -18.92 -10.85 -1.82
CA LYS A 152 -18.64 -11.14 -3.24
C LYS A 152 -17.25 -11.74 -3.47
N MET A 153 -16.43 -11.85 -2.42
CA MET A 153 -15.03 -12.32 -2.48
C MET A 153 -14.86 -13.78 -2.06
N ASN A 154 -15.95 -14.52 -1.84
CA ASN A 154 -15.95 -15.88 -1.27
C ASN A 154 -15.26 -15.97 0.11
N LEU A 155 -15.34 -14.90 0.91
CA LEU A 155 -14.84 -14.87 2.28
C LEU A 155 -15.88 -15.45 3.22
N ASN A 156 -15.45 -16.22 4.21
CA ASN A 156 -16.33 -16.69 5.28
C ASN A 156 -16.70 -15.52 6.22
N GLU A 157 -17.69 -15.72 7.08
CA GLU A 157 -18.16 -14.70 8.00
C GLU A 157 -17.06 -14.14 8.91
N ASN A 158 -16.22 -15.02 9.48
CA ASN A 158 -15.15 -14.60 10.36
C ASN A 158 -14.13 -13.69 9.64
N GLU A 159 -13.72 -14.09 8.44
CA GLU A 159 -12.83 -13.31 7.58
C GLU A 159 -13.43 -11.94 7.28
N ARG A 160 -14.71 -11.88 6.87
CA ARG A 160 -15.38 -10.62 6.53
C ARG A 160 -15.42 -9.65 7.73
N ARG A 161 -15.67 -10.15 8.94
CA ARG A 161 -15.70 -9.32 10.16
C ARG A 161 -14.33 -8.73 10.47
N LYS A 162 -13.29 -9.58 10.49
CA LYS A 162 -11.89 -9.17 10.69
C LYS A 162 -11.46 -8.15 9.62
N ILE A 163 -11.75 -8.42 8.34
CA ILE A 163 -11.42 -7.52 7.22
C ILE A 163 -12.11 -6.17 7.38
N LEU A 164 -13.42 -6.14 7.68
CA LEU A 164 -14.15 -4.89 7.87
C LEU A 164 -13.58 -4.07 9.03
N LEU A 165 -13.29 -4.72 10.17
CA LEU A 165 -12.67 -4.08 11.32
C LEU A 165 -11.31 -3.48 10.94
N ILE A 166 -10.44 -4.23 10.25
CA ILE A 166 -9.13 -3.72 9.83
C ILE A 166 -9.26 -2.52 8.88
N ILE A 167 -10.18 -2.56 7.91
CA ILE A 167 -10.42 -1.44 6.99
C ILE A 167 -10.94 -0.22 7.74
N ASP A 168 -11.84 -0.41 8.70
CA ASP A 168 -12.37 0.67 9.53
C ASP A 168 -11.28 1.28 10.42
N LEU A 169 -10.43 0.48 11.07
CA LEU A 169 -9.29 0.97 11.86
C LEU A 169 -8.30 1.78 11.01
N ASN A 170 -8.12 1.42 9.73
CA ASN A 170 -7.26 2.14 8.78
C ASN A 170 -7.92 3.38 8.16
N THR A 171 -9.21 3.59 8.38
CA THR A 171 -9.97 4.70 7.81
C THR A 171 -10.21 5.77 8.87
N PRO A 172 -9.66 6.98 8.72
CA PRO A 172 -9.93 8.05 9.68
C PRO A 172 -11.42 8.37 9.69
N GLU A 173 -11.96 8.70 10.87
CA GLU A 173 -13.36 9.10 11.00
C GLU A 173 -13.62 10.33 10.12
N GLY A 174 -14.67 10.27 9.30
CA GLY A 174 -14.95 11.31 8.32
C GLY A 174 -15.21 12.64 9.02
N THR A 175 -14.29 13.58 8.89
CA THR A 175 -14.54 14.96 9.29
C THR A 175 -15.53 15.57 8.29
N LYS A 176 -16.65 16.10 8.80
CA LYS A 176 -17.69 16.74 7.97
C LYS A 176 -17.16 17.92 7.15
N ASN A 177 -16.04 18.50 7.56
CA ASN A 177 -15.35 19.59 6.89
C ASN A 177 -14.01 19.10 6.35
N LYS A 178 -13.65 19.47 5.11
CA LYS A 178 -12.31 19.22 4.58
C LYS A 178 -11.29 19.92 5.49
N PRO A 179 -10.40 19.19 6.17
CA PRO A 179 -9.36 19.82 7.00
C PRO A 179 -8.44 20.68 6.14
N SER A 180 -7.76 21.65 6.76
CA SER A 180 -6.66 22.33 6.09
C SER A 180 -5.58 21.32 5.70
N ARG A 181 -4.72 21.66 4.73
CA ARG A 181 -3.65 20.75 4.29
C ARG A 181 -2.73 20.33 5.44
N LEU A 182 -2.37 21.25 6.33
CA LEU A 182 -1.50 20.97 7.47
C LEU A 182 -2.19 20.08 8.52
N ASP A 183 -3.46 20.34 8.81
CA ASP A 183 -4.24 19.51 9.75
C ASP A 183 -4.46 18.10 9.21
N TRP A 184 -4.64 17.99 7.89
CA TRP A 184 -4.75 16.70 7.22
C TRP A 184 -3.44 15.89 7.34
N LEU A 185 -2.29 16.51 7.02
CA LEU A 185 -0.98 15.87 7.13
C LEU A 185 -0.67 15.46 8.57
N LYS A 186 -0.97 16.33 9.53
CA LYS A 186 -0.84 16.00 10.96
C LYS A 186 -1.73 14.82 11.33
N GLY A 187 -2.99 14.82 10.91
CA GLY A 187 -3.91 13.72 11.15
C GLY A 187 -3.45 12.40 10.53
N GLU A 188 -2.85 12.43 9.32
CA GLU A 188 -2.28 11.24 8.70
C GLU A 188 -1.08 10.69 9.49
N PHE A 189 -0.19 11.56 9.98
CA PHE A 189 0.96 11.15 10.78
C PHE A 189 0.55 10.66 12.18
N ASP A 190 -0.41 11.31 12.83
CA ASP A 190 -0.97 10.89 14.12
C ASP A 190 -1.66 9.53 13.99
N MET A 191 -2.44 9.33 12.91
CA MET A 191 -3.04 8.03 12.61
C MET A 191 -1.98 6.97 12.31
N PHE A 192 -0.91 7.32 11.59
CA PHE A 192 0.20 6.40 11.38
C PHE A 192 0.80 5.94 12.72
N ASN A 193 1.16 6.87 13.61
CA ASN A 193 1.71 6.55 14.93
C ASN A 193 0.75 5.73 15.78
N LEU A 194 -0.54 6.09 15.79
CA LEU A 194 -1.57 5.35 16.49
C LEU A 194 -1.58 3.89 16.01
N LEU A 195 -1.67 3.67 14.70
CA LEU A 195 -1.83 2.32 14.14
C LEU A 195 -0.54 1.49 14.20
N THR A 196 0.63 2.12 14.17
CA THR A 196 1.91 1.39 14.22
C THR A 196 2.47 1.18 15.62
N ASN A 197 2.20 2.07 16.58
CA ASN A 197 2.83 2.04 17.90
C ASN A 197 1.81 1.95 19.05
N ASP A 198 0.78 2.79 19.02
CA ASP A 198 -0.08 3.00 20.18
C ASP A 198 -1.38 2.18 20.16
N LEU A 199 -1.62 1.42 19.09
CA LEU A 199 -2.78 0.58 18.90
C LEU A 199 -2.86 -0.48 20.01
N THR A 200 -3.87 -0.45 20.87
CA THR A 200 -4.04 -1.41 21.98
C THR A 200 -5.07 -2.49 21.66
N VAL A 201 -4.93 -3.66 22.31
CA VAL A 201 -5.92 -4.76 22.24
C VAL A 201 -7.31 -4.28 22.68
N SER A 202 -7.37 -3.53 23.79
CA SER A 202 -8.63 -2.97 24.30
C SER A 202 -9.32 -2.04 23.30
N TRP A 203 -8.56 -1.23 22.56
CA TRP A 203 -9.14 -0.36 21.54
C TRP A 203 -9.72 -1.15 20.37
N ILE A 204 -9.04 -2.22 19.93
CA ILE A 204 -9.52 -3.12 18.87
C ILE A 204 -10.80 -3.83 19.32
N GLN A 205 -10.83 -4.37 20.54
CA GLN A 205 -12.00 -5.04 21.11
C GLN A 205 -13.20 -4.09 21.20
N LYS A 206 -13.01 -2.89 21.74
CA LYS A 206 -14.06 -1.86 21.81
C LYS A 206 -14.58 -1.51 20.42
N ARG A 207 -13.70 -1.40 19.43
CA ARG A 207 -14.13 -1.09 18.07
C ARG A 207 -14.89 -2.25 17.43
N PHE A 208 -14.48 -3.49 17.69
CA PHE A 208 -15.20 -4.68 17.26
C PHE A 208 -16.63 -4.70 17.82
N GLU A 209 -16.82 -4.46 19.11
CA GLU A 209 -18.14 -4.42 19.76
C GLU A 209 -19.08 -3.37 19.15
N ILE A 210 -18.54 -2.20 18.78
CA ILE A 210 -19.31 -1.14 18.11
C ILE A 210 -19.80 -1.60 16.73
N LEU A 211 -18.96 -2.32 15.98
CA LEU A 211 -19.27 -2.79 14.64
C LEU A 211 -20.15 -4.05 14.64
N PHE A 212 -19.98 -4.91 15.64
CA PHE A 212 -20.54 -6.26 15.72
C PHE A 212 -21.11 -6.54 17.13
N PRO A 213 -22.16 -5.81 17.57
CA PRO A 213 -22.62 -5.83 18.96
C PRO A 213 -23.24 -7.16 19.42
N ILE A 214 -23.56 -8.07 18.50
CA ILE A 214 -24.23 -9.35 18.78
C ILE A 214 -23.24 -10.54 18.69
N ASP A 215 -22.01 -10.31 18.23
CA ASP A 215 -21.05 -11.34 17.84
C ASP A 215 -20.07 -11.76 18.96
N GLY A 216 -20.33 -11.35 20.20
CA GLY A 216 -19.43 -11.56 21.33
C GLY A 216 -18.17 -10.70 21.25
N GLN A 217 -17.16 -11.03 22.05
CA GLN A 217 -15.87 -10.34 22.07
C GLN A 217 -14.82 -11.14 21.30
N LEU A 218 -13.92 -10.44 20.61
CA LEU A 218 -12.69 -11.03 20.10
C LEU A 218 -11.84 -11.53 21.26
N SER A 219 -11.23 -12.71 21.10
CA SER A 219 -10.19 -13.14 22.03
C SER A 219 -8.99 -12.18 21.99
N ASP A 220 -8.24 -12.09 23.07
CA ASP A 220 -7.02 -11.27 23.13
C ASP A 220 -6.01 -11.68 22.06
N SER A 221 -5.95 -12.96 21.71
CA SER A 221 -5.10 -13.48 20.65
C SER A 221 -5.52 -12.96 19.27
N GLU A 222 -6.82 -12.98 18.95
CA GLU A 222 -7.33 -12.42 17.69
C GLU A 222 -7.14 -10.91 17.62
N ALA A 223 -7.34 -10.20 18.72
CA ALA A 223 -7.10 -8.77 18.77
C ALA A 223 -5.61 -8.43 18.57
N LEU A 224 -4.70 -9.23 19.14
CA LEU A 224 -3.25 -9.09 18.93
C LEU A 224 -2.83 -9.39 17.48
N GLU A 225 -3.47 -10.37 16.85
CA GLU A 225 -3.29 -10.69 15.45
C GLU A 225 -3.75 -9.52 14.56
N ILE A 226 -4.96 -9.00 14.77
CA ILE A 226 -5.49 -7.83 14.05
C ILE A 226 -4.55 -6.63 14.20
N LYS A 227 -4.04 -6.37 15.41
CA LYS A 227 -3.04 -5.32 15.65
C LYS A 227 -1.84 -5.46 14.72
N LYS A 228 -1.25 -6.67 14.65
CA LYS A 228 -0.07 -6.95 13.83
C LYS A 228 -0.38 -6.83 12.33
N ILE A 229 -1.56 -7.25 11.89
CA ILE A 229 -2.01 -7.11 10.49
C ILE A 229 -2.16 -5.63 10.13
N VAL A 230 -2.85 -4.84 10.96
CA VAL A 230 -3.03 -3.39 10.75
C VAL A 230 -1.68 -2.69 10.65
N GLN A 231 -0.77 -2.98 11.59
CA GLN A 231 0.58 -2.45 11.61
C GLN A 231 1.36 -2.80 10.34
N GLY A 232 1.33 -4.09 9.93
CA GLY A 232 2.00 -4.56 8.71
C GLY A 232 1.49 -3.88 7.44
N ILE A 233 0.16 -3.72 7.31
CA ILE A 233 -0.46 -3.05 6.17
C ILE A 233 -0.08 -1.57 6.14
N LYS A 234 -0.10 -0.90 7.29
CA LYS A 234 0.22 0.54 7.35
C LYS A 234 1.67 0.79 6.95
N ILE A 235 2.60 -0.04 7.44
CA ILE A 235 4.01 -0.01 7.03
C ILE A 235 4.16 -0.30 5.54
N ALA A 236 3.49 -1.34 5.03
CA ALA A 236 3.52 -1.70 3.61
C ALA A 236 3.05 -0.54 2.71
N ASN A 237 1.97 0.15 3.10
CA ASN A 237 1.43 1.30 2.39
C ASN A 237 2.45 2.45 2.32
N GLU A 238 3.10 2.81 3.44
CA GLU A 238 4.09 3.89 3.42
C GLU A 238 5.32 3.52 2.57
N ILE A 239 5.80 2.28 2.66
CA ILE A 239 6.90 1.80 1.81
C ILE A 239 6.51 1.81 0.33
N ALA A 240 5.26 1.44 0.01
CA ALA A 240 4.75 1.52 -1.36
C ALA A 240 4.78 2.95 -1.89
N ARG A 241 4.28 3.92 -1.11
CA ARG A 241 4.26 5.34 -1.47
C ARG A 241 5.65 5.93 -1.64
N LEU A 242 6.60 5.56 -0.78
CA LEU A 242 7.99 5.97 -0.90
C LEU A 242 8.59 5.47 -2.22
N ARG A 243 8.46 4.17 -2.49
CA ARG A 243 8.95 3.55 -3.73
C ARG A 243 8.33 4.15 -5.00
N GLU A 244 7.02 4.39 -4.97
CA GLU A 244 6.28 5.04 -6.06
C GLU A 244 6.85 6.41 -6.38
N THR A 245 7.12 7.20 -5.34
CA THR A 245 7.71 8.54 -5.46
C THR A 245 9.10 8.47 -6.08
N THR A 246 9.97 7.60 -5.54
CA THR A 246 11.32 7.35 -6.05
C THR A 246 11.31 6.99 -7.53
N TYR A 247 10.40 6.12 -7.94
CA TYR A 247 10.26 5.72 -9.34
C TYR A 247 9.85 6.88 -10.24
N ASP A 248 8.82 7.64 -9.86
CA ASP A 248 8.34 8.74 -10.69
C ASP A 248 9.40 9.82 -10.89
N ILE A 249 10.27 10.05 -9.90
CA ILE A 249 11.45 10.91 -10.05
C ILE A 249 12.47 10.30 -10.99
N SER A 250 12.82 9.04 -10.80
CA SER A 250 13.83 8.36 -11.63
C SER A 250 13.43 8.33 -13.12
N GLU A 251 12.13 8.34 -13.41
CA GLU A 251 11.58 8.36 -14.76
C GLU A 251 11.31 9.79 -15.28
N GLY A 252 11.62 10.84 -14.49
CA GLY A 252 11.41 12.24 -14.86
C GLY A 252 9.95 12.64 -15.02
N ARG A 253 9.02 11.94 -14.34
CA ARG A 253 7.57 12.17 -14.42
C ARG A 253 7.09 13.27 -13.47
N ILE A 254 7.88 13.58 -12.45
CA ILE A 254 7.62 14.71 -11.56
C ILE A 254 8.20 15.97 -12.19
N ASP A 255 7.33 16.85 -12.72
CA ASP A 255 7.71 18.17 -13.23
C ASP A 255 7.85 19.15 -12.05
N LEU A 256 9.08 19.30 -11.55
CA LEU A 256 9.40 20.19 -10.43
C LEU A 256 8.98 21.66 -10.67
N ASN A 257 8.82 22.08 -11.93
CA ASN A 257 8.51 23.46 -12.30
C ASN A 257 7.01 23.77 -12.33
N LYS A 258 6.14 22.76 -12.20
CA LYS A 258 4.68 22.95 -12.08
C LYS A 258 4.21 22.57 -10.68
N GLN A 259 4.14 23.55 -9.78
CA GLN A 259 3.48 23.48 -8.46
C GLN A 259 4.05 22.47 -7.42
N ILE A 260 5.32 22.04 -7.51
CA ILE A 260 5.85 20.93 -6.67
C ILE A 260 7.04 21.30 -5.75
N GLY A 261 7.61 22.51 -5.83
CA GLY A 261 8.80 22.86 -5.01
C GLY A 261 8.60 22.78 -3.49
N ILE A 262 7.49 23.30 -2.98
CA ILE A 262 7.09 23.18 -1.56
C ILE A 262 6.54 21.77 -1.31
N ASP A 263 5.85 21.20 -2.30
CA ASP A 263 5.10 19.94 -2.21
C ASP A 263 6.03 18.69 -2.09
N PHE A 264 7.22 18.77 -2.65
CA PHE A 264 8.13 17.63 -2.65
C PHE A 264 8.95 17.52 -1.35
N SER A 265 9.39 18.68 -0.83
CA SER A 265 10.21 18.76 0.39
C SER A 265 9.51 18.25 1.64
N TRP A 266 8.22 18.59 1.82
CA TRP A 266 7.46 18.06 2.96
C TRP A 266 7.25 16.56 2.85
N ARG A 267 7.07 16.02 1.63
CA ARG A 267 6.83 14.58 1.42
C ARG A 267 8.04 13.76 1.82
N ILE A 268 9.24 14.24 1.52
CA ILE A 268 10.49 13.62 2.00
C ILE A 268 10.57 13.69 3.52
N THR A 269 10.20 14.82 4.12
CA THR A 269 10.23 14.98 5.59
C THR A 269 9.23 14.04 6.27
N ASP A 270 8.03 13.88 5.71
CA ASP A 270 7.02 12.93 6.18
C ASP A 270 7.51 11.48 6.04
N PHE A 271 8.10 11.12 4.89
CA PHE A 271 8.72 9.80 4.72
C PHE A 271 9.85 9.55 5.73
N ARG A 272 10.73 10.53 5.96
CA ARG A 272 11.80 10.41 6.96
C ARG A 272 11.23 10.13 8.34
N ALA A 273 10.28 10.95 8.81
CA ALA A 273 9.68 10.79 10.13
C ALA A 273 9.00 9.43 10.30
N LYS A 274 8.27 8.94 9.29
CA LYS A 274 7.63 7.62 9.31
C LYS A 274 8.66 6.49 9.27
N MET A 275 9.71 6.61 8.48
CA MET A 275 10.78 5.59 8.38
C MET A 275 11.58 5.47 9.68
N GLU A 276 11.89 6.59 10.35
CA GLU A 276 12.49 6.59 11.69
C GLU A 276 11.62 5.84 12.70
N ARG A 277 10.29 6.05 12.65
CA ARG A 277 9.35 5.33 13.51
C ARG A 277 9.33 3.82 13.25
N ILE A 278 9.39 3.42 11.98
CA ILE A 278 9.46 1.98 11.61
C ILE A 278 10.80 1.38 12.08
N GLU A 279 11.90 2.13 12.01
CA GLU A 279 13.22 1.66 12.46
C GLU A 279 13.23 1.34 13.96
N LEU A 280 12.55 2.14 14.78
CA LEU A 280 12.40 1.90 16.23
C LEU A 280 11.70 0.57 16.54
N MET A 281 10.87 0.08 15.63
CA MET A 281 10.19 -1.21 15.75
C MET A 281 11.11 -2.41 15.44
N ARG A 282 12.38 -2.17 15.07
CA ARG A 282 13.38 -3.18 14.71
C ARG A 282 12.92 -4.12 13.60
N VAL A 283 12.19 -3.58 12.61
CA VAL A 283 11.79 -4.33 11.42
C VAL A 283 13.03 -4.66 10.59
N ASN A 284 13.59 -5.86 10.77
CA ASN A 284 14.74 -6.33 10.00
C ASN A 284 14.29 -7.10 8.76
N SER A 285 13.68 -6.38 7.81
CA SER A 285 13.21 -6.95 6.54
C SER A 285 14.01 -6.36 5.37
N PRO A 286 14.40 -7.16 4.36
CA PRO A 286 15.03 -6.63 3.14
C PRO A 286 14.15 -5.58 2.43
N VAL A 287 12.82 -5.65 2.59
CA VAL A 287 11.87 -4.63 2.11
C VAL A 287 12.13 -3.28 2.77
N PHE A 288 12.37 -3.28 4.09
CA PHE A 288 12.64 -2.06 4.85
C PHE A 288 14.02 -1.46 4.53
N ILE A 289 15.04 -2.30 4.35
CA ILE A 289 16.38 -1.84 3.91
C ILE A 289 16.26 -1.09 2.58
N LYS A 290 15.55 -1.66 1.61
CA LYS A 290 15.36 -1.00 0.31
C LYS A 290 14.54 0.28 0.42
N ALA A 291 13.61 0.38 1.37
CA ALA A 291 12.86 1.61 1.62
C ALA A 291 13.78 2.72 2.16
N ARG A 292 14.76 2.39 3.02
CA ARG A 292 15.77 3.36 3.47
C ARG A 292 16.63 3.88 2.33
N GLU A 293 17.06 3.01 1.44
CA GLU A 293 17.83 3.42 0.25
C GLU A 293 17.04 4.35 -0.66
N ASP A 294 15.73 4.12 -0.79
CA ASP A 294 14.86 5.02 -1.55
C ASP A 294 14.76 6.40 -0.91
N LEU A 295 14.64 6.46 0.42
CA LEU A 295 14.62 7.73 1.14
C LEU A 295 15.93 8.50 0.92
N ILE A 296 17.09 7.83 1.05
CA ILE A 296 18.40 8.45 0.79
C ILE A 296 18.45 9.03 -0.63
N PHE A 297 17.99 8.27 -1.63
CA PHE A 297 17.92 8.77 -3.00
C PHE A 297 17.06 10.03 -3.14
N LEU A 298 15.88 10.07 -2.48
CA LEU A 298 15.01 11.24 -2.52
C LEU A 298 15.65 12.47 -1.85
N GLU A 299 16.33 12.26 -0.72
CA GLU A 299 17.04 13.30 0.02
C GLU A 299 18.19 13.89 -0.79
N ASP A 300 19.02 13.04 -1.41
CA ASP A 300 20.11 13.45 -2.31
C ASP A 300 19.55 14.25 -3.51
N PHE A 301 18.45 13.76 -4.09
CA PHE A 301 17.78 14.45 -5.20
C PHE A 301 17.30 15.84 -4.78
N GLN A 302 16.68 15.99 -3.61
CA GLN A 302 16.20 17.26 -3.09
C GLN A 302 17.34 18.28 -2.93
N GLN A 303 18.48 17.88 -2.36
CA GLN A 303 19.64 18.75 -2.14
C GLN A 303 20.25 19.29 -3.44
N HIS A 304 20.09 18.57 -4.56
CA HIS A 304 20.72 18.91 -5.83
C HIS A 304 19.78 19.56 -6.85
N THR A 305 18.47 19.60 -6.58
CA THR A 305 17.46 20.09 -7.53
C THR A 305 16.54 21.17 -6.98
N VAL A 306 16.41 21.30 -5.66
CA VAL A 306 15.61 22.36 -5.03
C VAL A 306 16.55 23.49 -4.60
N PRO A 307 16.39 24.73 -5.11
CA PRO A 307 17.18 25.87 -4.65
C PRO A 307 17.01 26.03 -3.13
N GLN A 308 18.13 26.12 -2.41
CA GLN A 308 18.08 26.50 -1.00
C GLN A 308 17.58 27.94 -0.91
N ALA A 309 16.47 28.13 -0.19
CA ALA A 309 15.88 29.44 0.08
C ALA A 309 16.73 30.22 1.09
#